data_AF-A0A7Z9Y3E3-F1
#
_entry.id   AF-A0A7Z9Y3E3-F1
#
_cell.length_a   1.000
_cell.length_b   1.000
_cell.length_c   1.000
_cell.angle_alpha   90.00
_cell.angle_beta   90.00
_cell.angle_gamma   90.00
#
_symmetry.space_group_name_H-M   'P 1'
#
loop_
_entity.id
_entity.type
_entity.pdbx_description
1 polymer ?
#
loop_
_entity_poly.entity_id
_entity_poly.type
_entity_poly.pdbx_seq_one_letter_code
_entity_poly.pdbx_strand_id
1 'polypeptide(L)'
;MLEQIISITGVSGRRWQPFEVVSPGGIPFSGYLCRDESEKLGMLAVTAVAHEERLEFIYAMPKIHYPYVKEQDGSVRVSIPVQQNIVDARFNLKLDGTAIIFYPLTDKKGSILEVIPRTRLQPVLQPSRWGDWNALLQDVLPDRAPV
;
A
#
# COMPACT_ATOMS: atom_id res chain seq x y z
N MET A 1 -6.62 -1.78 20.77
CA MET A 1 -5.80 -1.57 19.56
C MET A 1 -6.37 -0.51 18.61
N LEU A 2 -7.61 -0.63 18.11
CA LEU A 2 -8.19 0.35 17.17
C LEU A 2 -8.21 1.80 17.71
N GLU A 3 -8.49 2.01 19.00
CA GLU A 3 -8.47 3.34 19.62
C GLU A 3 -7.07 3.99 19.54
N GLN A 4 -6.01 3.22 19.76
CA GLN A 4 -4.63 3.67 19.65
C GLN A 4 -4.31 4.06 18.19
N ILE A 5 -4.76 3.25 17.22
CA ILE A 5 -4.63 3.56 15.79
C ILE A 5 -5.33 4.88 15.44
N ILE A 6 -6.55 5.09 15.93
CA ILE A 6 -7.32 6.33 15.70
C ILE A 6 -6.59 7.52 16.32
N SER A 7 -6.09 7.38 17.55
CA SER A 7 -5.36 8.44 18.26
C SER A 7 -4.09 8.86 17.52
N ILE A 8 -3.31 7.91 16.99
CA ILE A 8 -2.06 8.19 16.27
C ILE A 8 -2.34 8.82 14.90
N THR A 9 -3.33 8.30 14.19
CA THR A 9 -3.54 8.64 12.76
C THR A 9 -4.54 9.78 12.54
N GLY A 10 -5.38 10.09 13.53
CA GLY A 10 -6.51 11.00 13.39
C GLY A 10 -7.62 10.49 12.48
N VAL A 11 -7.53 9.25 11.97
CA VAL A 11 -8.51 8.68 11.04
C VAL A 11 -9.64 8.03 11.81
N SER A 12 -10.89 8.37 11.46
CA SER A 12 -12.09 7.79 12.07
C SER A 12 -12.11 6.26 11.99
N GLY A 13 -12.50 5.60 13.08
CA GLY A 13 -12.60 4.13 13.18
C GLY A 13 -13.35 3.44 12.05
N ARG A 14 -14.40 4.07 11.50
CA ARG A 14 -15.18 3.54 10.37
C ARG A 14 -14.39 3.36 9.06
N ARG A 15 -13.23 4.01 8.95
CA ARG A 15 -12.33 3.91 7.80
C ARG A 15 -11.33 2.77 7.94
N TRP A 16 -11.26 2.11 9.10
CA TRP A 16 -10.35 1.00 9.36
C TRP A 16 -11.09 -0.32 9.21
N GLN A 17 -10.74 -1.08 8.18
CA GLN A 17 -11.29 -2.41 7.93
C GLN A 17 -10.37 -3.46 8.56
N PRO A 18 -10.86 -4.30 9.49
CA PRO A 18 -10.03 -5.36 10.06
C PRO A 18 -9.66 -6.40 8.99
N PHE A 19 -8.50 -7.03 9.15
CA PHE A 19 -8.06 -8.16 8.34
C PHE A 19 -7.31 -9.19 9.18
N GLU A 20 -7.35 -10.43 8.73
CA GLU A 20 -6.54 -11.55 9.21
C GLU A 20 -6.16 -12.37 7.99
N VAL A 21 -4.86 -12.58 7.78
CA VAL A 21 -4.31 -13.20 6.57
C VAL A 21 -3.06 -14.01 6.88
N VAL A 22 -2.67 -14.85 5.93
CA VAL A 22 -1.40 -15.57 5.94
C VAL A 22 -0.57 -15.05 4.76
N SER A 23 0.70 -14.75 5.00
CA SER A 23 1.62 -14.34 3.95
C SER A 23 1.89 -15.49 2.97
N PRO A 24 2.41 -15.22 1.75
CA PRO A 24 2.80 -16.28 0.83
C PRO A 24 3.80 -17.29 1.43
N GLY A 25 4.70 -16.84 2.30
CA GLY A 25 5.63 -17.68 3.08
C GLY A 25 5.02 -18.42 4.28
N GLY A 26 3.71 -18.30 4.52
CA GLY A 26 3.00 -19.04 5.57
C GLY A 26 2.96 -18.35 6.94
N ILE A 27 3.31 -17.06 7.02
CA ILE A 27 3.33 -16.31 8.29
C ILE A 27 1.96 -15.67 8.54
N PRO A 28 1.24 -16.03 9.61
CA PRO A 28 -0.04 -15.40 9.94
C PRO A 28 0.19 -13.97 10.48
N PHE A 29 -0.62 -13.01 10.03
CA PHE A 29 -0.64 -11.66 10.57
C PHE A 29 -2.01 -11.00 10.42
N SER A 30 -2.29 -10.03 11.30
CA SER A 30 -3.59 -9.35 11.35
C SER A 30 -3.42 -7.87 11.65
N GLY A 31 -4.49 -7.11 11.41
CA GLY A 31 -4.47 -5.66 11.58
C GLY A 31 -5.68 -4.97 10.98
N TYR A 32 -5.47 -3.73 10.57
CA TYR A 32 -6.49 -2.88 9.95
C TYR A 32 -5.97 -2.24 8.67
N LEU A 33 -6.82 -2.20 7.64
CA LEU A 33 -6.61 -1.51 6.37
C LEU A 33 -7.38 -0.19 6.36
N CYS A 34 -6.70 0.91 6.08
CA CYS A 34 -7.32 2.23 5.97
C CYS A 34 -8.00 2.43 4.59
N ARG A 35 -9.26 2.87 4.61
CA ARG A 35 -10.12 3.20 3.46
C ARG A 35 -10.39 4.71 3.35
N ASP A 36 -9.67 5.54 4.09
CA ASP A 36 -9.82 6.98 4.03
C ASP A 36 -9.18 7.53 2.74
N GLU A 37 -9.92 8.30 1.94
CA GLU A 37 -9.45 8.83 0.65
C GLU A 37 -8.49 10.03 0.77
N SER A 38 -7.62 10.02 1.78
CA SER A 38 -6.52 10.97 2.01
C SER A 38 -5.17 10.35 1.61
N GLU A 39 -4.05 10.93 2.05
CA GLU A 39 -2.72 10.30 1.91
C GLU A 39 -2.61 8.94 2.63
N LYS A 40 -3.58 8.59 3.49
CA LYS A 40 -3.58 7.35 4.28
C LYS A 40 -4.32 6.20 3.58
N LEU A 41 -4.88 6.41 2.38
CA LEU A 41 -5.60 5.37 1.66
C LEU A 41 -4.72 4.13 1.41
N GLY A 42 -5.15 2.99 1.94
CA GLY A 42 -4.44 1.72 1.79
C GLY A 42 -3.35 1.44 2.84
N MET A 43 -3.14 2.37 3.78
CA MET A 43 -2.27 2.15 4.94
C MET A 43 -2.70 0.89 5.71
N LEU A 44 -1.74 0.09 6.15
CA LEU A 44 -1.97 -0.99 7.12
C LEU A 44 -1.53 -0.52 8.50
N ALA A 45 -2.33 -0.83 9.50
CA ALA A 45 -1.91 -0.91 10.89
C ALA A 45 -1.84 -2.39 11.25
N VAL A 46 -0.64 -2.98 11.22
CA VAL A 46 -0.41 -4.38 11.58
C VAL A 46 -0.36 -4.50 13.08
N THR A 47 -1.21 -5.35 13.64
CA THR A 47 -1.41 -5.46 15.09
C THR A 47 -0.95 -6.79 15.68
N ALA A 48 -0.74 -7.80 14.83
CA ALA A 48 -0.10 -9.04 15.23
C ALA A 48 0.64 -9.69 14.06
N VAL A 49 1.78 -10.32 14.35
CA VAL A 49 2.55 -11.13 13.41
C VAL A 49 2.98 -12.40 14.14
N ALA A 50 2.79 -13.58 13.54
CA ALA A 50 3.09 -14.87 14.16
C ALA A 50 2.48 -15.01 15.58
N HIS A 51 1.23 -14.56 15.75
CA HIS A 51 0.50 -14.50 17.02
C HIS A 51 1.08 -13.57 18.10
N GLU A 52 2.09 -12.78 17.77
CA GLU A 52 2.66 -11.80 18.67
C GLU A 52 2.07 -10.40 18.44
N GLU A 53 1.53 -9.80 19.50
CA GLU A 53 0.98 -8.44 19.46
C GLU A 53 2.08 -7.39 19.21
N ARG A 54 1.77 -6.41 18.35
CA ARG A 54 2.62 -5.27 18.01
C ARG A 54 1.77 -4.14 17.41
N LEU A 55 2.39 -3.02 17.09
CA LEU A 55 1.76 -2.01 16.24
C LEU A 55 2.79 -1.45 15.26
N GLU A 56 2.55 -1.68 13.97
CA GLU A 56 3.37 -1.14 12.89
C GLU A 56 2.48 -0.52 11.82
N PHE A 57 2.89 0.64 11.29
CA PHE A 57 2.21 1.29 10.18
C PHE A 57 2.97 1.10 8.88
N ILE A 58 2.30 0.51 7.89
CA ILE A 58 2.83 0.35 6.54
C ILE A 58 2.03 1.26 5.61
N TYR A 59 2.69 2.28 5.08
CA TYR A 59 2.08 3.22 4.15
C TYR A 59 1.91 2.57 2.77
N ALA A 60 0.79 2.89 2.10
CA ALA A 60 0.61 2.57 0.70
C ALA A 60 1.04 3.75 -0.17
N MET A 61 1.12 3.51 -1.48
CA MET A 61 1.31 4.59 -2.45
C MET A 61 0.12 5.55 -2.38
N PRO A 62 0.33 6.86 -2.12
CA PRO A 62 -0.74 7.83 -2.01
C PRO A 62 -1.51 7.98 -3.32
N LYS A 63 -2.72 8.54 -3.23
CA LYS A 63 -3.53 8.85 -4.42
C LYS A 63 -2.84 9.99 -5.19
N ILE A 64 -2.43 9.72 -6.43
CA ILE A 64 -1.95 10.76 -7.35
C ILE A 64 -3.19 11.38 -7.99
N HIS A 65 -3.40 12.68 -7.77
CA HIS A 65 -4.48 13.41 -8.40
C HIS A 65 -4.20 13.64 -9.88
N TYR A 66 -5.23 13.49 -10.71
CA TYR A 66 -5.12 13.83 -12.12
C TYR A 66 -4.92 15.33 -12.29
N PRO A 67 -4.02 15.78 -13.19
CA PRO A 67 -3.75 17.20 -13.40
C PRO A 67 -4.81 17.87 -14.29
N TYR A 68 -5.99 17.27 -14.48
CA TYR A 68 -7.03 17.79 -15.37
C TYR A 68 -7.96 18.73 -14.61
N VAL A 69 -8.07 19.96 -15.10
CA VAL A 69 -9.00 20.97 -14.61
C VAL A 69 -10.07 21.17 -15.68
N LYS A 70 -11.34 21.11 -15.27
CA LYS A 70 -12.46 21.41 -16.15
C LYS A 70 -12.71 22.92 -16.13
N GLU A 71 -12.62 23.56 -17.28
CA GLU A 71 -12.88 24.98 -17.47
C GLU A 71 -14.39 25.25 -17.55
N GLN A 72 -14.78 26.52 -17.45
CA GLN A 72 -16.20 26.94 -17.44
C GLN A 72 -16.93 26.60 -18.75
N ASP A 73 -16.23 26.62 -19.88
CA ASP A 73 -16.74 26.25 -21.20
C ASP A 73 -16.83 24.73 -21.42
N GLY A 74 -16.44 23.93 -20.43
CA GLY A 74 -16.43 22.47 -20.48
C GLY A 74 -15.16 21.87 -21.08
N SER A 75 -14.21 22.68 -21.55
CA SER A 75 -12.90 22.20 -22.00
C SER A 75 -12.06 21.69 -20.82
N VAL A 76 -11.07 20.83 -21.12
CA VAL A 76 -10.18 20.26 -20.10
C VAL A 76 -8.77 20.81 -20.34
N ARG A 77 -8.21 21.43 -19.31
CA ARG A 77 -6.83 21.91 -19.30
C ARG A 77 -5.97 21.04 -18.38
N VAL A 78 -4.73 20.77 -18.78
CA VAL A 78 -3.72 20.20 -17.89
C VAL A 78 -3.13 21.30 -17.02
N SER A 79 -3.22 21.16 -15.71
CA SER A 79 -2.68 22.06 -14.70
C SER A 79 -1.87 21.25 -13.70
N ILE A 80 -0.55 21.39 -13.74
CA ILE A 80 0.36 20.73 -12.80
C ILE A 80 0.87 21.83 -11.86
N PRO A 81 0.34 21.93 -10.62
CA PRO A 81 0.82 22.93 -9.67
C PRO A 81 2.24 22.58 -9.26
N VAL A 82 3.18 23.47 -9.55
CA VAL A 82 4.58 23.35 -9.14
C VAL A 82 4.81 24.35 -8.00
N GLN A 83 5.29 23.90 -6.85
CA GLN A 83 5.59 24.79 -5.73
C GLN A 83 6.77 25.71 -6.06
N GLN A 84 6.80 26.93 -5.51
CA GLN A 84 7.80 27.98 -5.82
C GLN A 84 9.27 27.53 -5.65
N ASN A 85 9.54 26.50 -4.86
CA ASN A 85 10.89 26.03 -4.54
C ASN A 85 11.21 24.63 -5.12
N ILE A 86 10.44 24.15 -6.09
CA ILE A 86 10.75 22.89 -6.78
C ILE A 86 11.96 23.11 -7.69
N VAL A 87 13.00 22.31 -7.49
CA VAL A 87 14.23 22.33 -8.29
C VAL A 87 14.31 21.22 -9.34
N ASP A 88 13.38 20.26 -9.30
CA ASP A 88 13.31 19.12 -10.23
C ASP A 88 11.85 18.73 -10.49
N ALA A 89 11.46 18.66 -11.76
CA ALA A 89 10.16 18.19 -12.21
C ALA A 89 10.37 17.25 -13.40
N ARG A 90 10.05 15.97 -13.21
CA ARG A 90 10.24 14.93 -14.23
C ARG A 90 8.92 14.43 -14.75
N PHE A 91 8.82 14.31 -16.06
CA PHE A 91 7.69 13.70 -16.74
C PHE A 91 8.08 12.26 -17.08
N ASN A 92 7.37 11.30 -16.50
CA ASN A 92 7.56 9.88 -16.76
C ASN A 92 6.34 9.33 -17.49
N LEU A 93 6.56 8.32 -18.34
CA LEU A 93 5.47 7.57 -18.95
C LEU A 93 4.65 6.88 -17.85
N LYS A 94 3.35 7.20 -17.79
CA LYS A 94 2.43 6.45 -16.93
C LYS A 94 2.09 5.12 -17.61
N LEU A 95 2.65 4.03 -17.10
CA LEU A 95 2.26 2.69 -17.52
C LEU A 95 0.80 2.41 -17.12
N ASP A 96 0.08 1.74 -18.00
CA ASP A 96 -1.26 1.23 -17.69
C ASP A 96 -1.15 -0.18 -17.13
N GLY A 97 -1.68 -0.36 -15.91
CA GLY A 97 -1.47 -1.57 -15.14
C GLY A 97 -1.85 -1.39 -13.68
N THR A 98 -1.49 -2.38 -12.86
CA THR A 98 -1.79 -2.38 -11.43
C THR A 98 -0.53 -2.01 -10.65
N ALA A 99 -0.63 -1.03 -9.75
CA ALA A 99 0.46 -0.71 -8.84
C ALA A 99 0.61 -1.84 -7.81
N ILE A 100 1.77 -2.50 -7.86
CA ILE A 100 2.20 -3.48 -6.86
C ILE A 100 3.13 -2.77 -5.88
N ILE A 101 2.81 -2.86 -4.60
CA ILE A 101 3.57 -2.27 -3.50
C ILE A 101 4.21 -3.44 -2.75
N PHE A 102 5.51 -3.34 -2.49
CA PHE A 102 6.25 -4.31 -1.68
C PHE A 102 6.49 -3.69 -0.31
N TYR A 103 6.29 -4.46 0.75
CA TYR A 103 6.64 -4.05 2.11
C TYR A 103 7.27 -5.20 2.88
N PRO A 104 8.23 -4.93 3.79
CA PRO A 104 8.78 -5.95 4.65
C PRO A 104 7.80 -6.27 5.79
N LEU A 105 7.50 -7.55 5.98
CA LEU A 105 6.97 -8.07 7.23
C LEU A 105 8.18 -8.34 8.15
N THR A 106 8.22 -7.71 9.32
CA THR A 106 9.35 -7.83 10.25
C THR A 106 8.98 -8.59 11.52
N ASP A 107 9.97 -9.14 12.20
CA ASP A 107 9.83 -9.64 13.57
C ASP A 107 9.85 -8.49 14.60
N LYS A 108 9.78 -8.80 15.91
CA LYS A 108 9.86 -7.79 16.99
C LYS A 108 11.20 -7.07 17.08
N LYS A 109 12.27 -7.66 16.54
CA LYS A 109 13.63 -7.09 16.52
C LYS A 109 13.87 -6.24 15.27
N GLY A 110 12.91 -6.19 14.35
CA GLY A 110 13.02 -5.51 13.07
C GLY A 110 13.69 -6.34 11.97
N SER A 111 13.99 -7.62 12.22
CA SER A 111 14.52 -8.53 11.19
C SER A 111 13.42 -8.79 10.16
N ILE A 112 13.76 -8.75 8.87
CA ILE A 112 12.81 -9.04 7.80
C ILE A 112 12.50 -10.55 7.81
N LEU A 113 11.22 -10.88 7.96
CA LEU A 113 10.71 -12.25 7.84
C LEU A 113 10.36 -12.58 6.40
N GLU A 114 9.69 -11.64 5.72
CA GLU A 114 9.25 -11.79 4.33
C GLU A 114 9.02 -10.42 3.69
N VAL A 115 9.20 -10.30 2.37
CA VAL A 115 8.75 -9.12 1.60
C VAL A 115 7.44 -9.47 0.89
N ILE A 116 6.37 -8.76 1.22
CA ILE A 116 5.02 -9.08 0.76
C ILE A 116 4.62 -8.15 -0.39
N PRO A 117 4.27 -8.69 -1.57
CA PRO A 117 3.62 -7.93 -2.63
C PRO A 117 2.14 -7.72 -2.29
N ARG A 118 1.63 -6.51 -2.56
CA ARG A 118 0.22 -6.16 -2.36
C ARG A 118 -0.28 -5.09 -3.32
N THR A 119 -1.60 -5.01 -3.46
CA THR A 119 -2.27 -3.84 -4.01
C THR A 119 -2.66 -2.87 -2.89
N ARG A 120 -3.03 -1.63 -3.25
CA ARG A 120 -3.41 -0.58 -2.29
C ARG A 120 -4.49 -1.02 -1.30
N LEU A 121 -5.43 -1.89 -1.68
CA LEU A 121 -6.61 -2.24 -0.88
C LEU A 121 -6.63 -3.69 -0.39
N GLN A 122 -5.49 -4.39 -0.47
CA GLN A 122 -5.34 -5.75 0.04
C GLN A 122 -4.07 -5.82 0.89
N PRO A 123 -4.06 -6.50 2.04
CA PRO A 123 -2.84 -6.68 2.83
C PRO A 123 -1.84 -7.63 2.17
N VAL A 124 -2.35 -8.70 1.53
CA VAL A 124 -1.59 -9.65 0.72
C VAL A 124 -2.26 -9.73 -0.65
N LEU A 125 -1.46 -9.81 -1.71
CA LEU A 125 -1.98 -9.98 -3.05
C LEU A 125 -2.68 -11.35 -3.20
N GLN A 126 -3.86 -11.33 -3.81
CA GLN A 126 -4.66 -12.51 -4.10
C GLN A 126 -4.77 -12.70 -5.61
N PRO A 127 -4.93 -13.94 -6.11
CA PRO A 127 -5.28 -14.19 -7.50
C PRO A 127 -6.50 -13.35 -7.91
N SER A 128 -6.45 -12.81 -9.12
CA SER A 128 -7.47 -11.88 -9.61
C SER A 128 -7.74 -12.10 -11.09
N ARG A 129 -8.71 -11.37 -11.64
CA ARG A 129 -8.97 -11.36 -13.09
C ARG A 129 -7.77 -10.89 -13.94
N TRP A 130 -6.78 -10.24 -13.32
CA TRP A 130 -5.57 -9.78 -13.98
C TRP A 130 -4.41 -10.79 -13.87
N GLY A 131 -4.65 -11.96 -13.26
CA GLY A 131 -3.68 -13.04 -13.12
C GLY A 131 -3.32 -13.36 -11.68
N ASP A 132 -2.49 -14.39 -11.53
CA ASP A 132 -1.83 -14.77 -10.28
C ASP A 132 -0.40 -14.21 -10.28
N TRP A 133 -0.22 -13.13 -9.54
CA TRP A 133 1.09 -12.49 -9.43
C TRP A 133 2.09 -13.30 -8.62
N ASN A 134 1.63 -14.09 -7.63
CA ASN A 134 2.55 -14.90 -6.83
C ASN A 134 3.11 -16.05 -7.69
N ALA A 135 2.29 -16.64 -8.54
CA ALA A 135 2.74 -17.59 -9.56
C ALA A 135 3.71 -16.93 -10.54
N LEU A 136 3.36 -15.74 -11.07
CA LEU A 136 4.26 -15.01 -11.97
C LEU A 136 5.63 -14.72 -11.31
N LEU A 137 5.65 -14.29 -10.04
CA LEU A 137 6.88 -14.07 -9.30
C LEU A 137 7.70 -15.35 -9.12
N GLN A 138 7.06 -16.49 -8.90
CA GLN A 138 7.75 -17.79 -8.84
C GLN A 138 8.41 -18.13 -10.18
N ASP A 139 7.74 -17.82 -11.29
CA ASP A 139 8.26 -18.10 -12.64
C ASP A 139 9.42 -17.19 -13.03
N VAL A 140 9.32 -15.88 -12.75
CA VAL A 140 10.31 -14.88 -13.19
C VAL A 140 11.44 -14.64 -12.19
N LEU A 141 11.23 -14.98 -10.91
CA LEU A 141 12.22 -14.90 -9.83
C LEU A 141 12.20 -16.21 -9.01
N PRO A 142 12.62 -17.34 -9.61
CA PRO A 142 12.61 -18.64 -8.94
C PRO A 142 13.65 -18.72 -7.81
N ASP A 143 14.76 -17.99 -7.93
CA ASP A 143 15.73 -17.79 -6.84
C ASP A 143 15.42 -16.48 -6.11
N ARG A 144 15.17 -16.60 -4.81
CA ARG A 144 14.83 -15.47 -3.92
C ARG A 144 15.96 -15.15 -2.96
N ALA A 145 17.15 -15.73 -3.16
CA ALA A 145 18.33 -15.35 -2.41
C ALA A 145 18.62 -13.84 -2.57
N PRO A 146 19.05 -13.15 -1.51
CA PRO A 146 19.52 -11.77 -1.64
C PRO A 146 20.66 -11.69 -2.64
N VAL A 147 20.58 -10.72 -3.57
CA VAL A 147 21.66 -10.39 -4.52
C VAL A 147 22.61 -9.37 -3.88
#